data_AF-A0A7C5KCA7-F1
#
_entry.id   AF-A0A7C5KCA7-F1
#
_cell.length_a   1.000
_cell.length_b   1.000
_cell.length_c   1.000
_cell.angle_alpha   90.00
_cell.angle_beta   90.00
_cell.angle_gamma   90.00
#
_symmetry.space_group_name_H-M   'P 1'
#
loop_
_entity.id
_entity.type
_entity.pdbx_description
1 polymer ?
#
loop_
_entity_poly.entity_id
_entity_poly.type
_entity_poly.pdbx_seq_one_letter_code
_entity_poly.pdbx_strand_id
1 'polypeptide(L)'
;MSNEKDDVVKSTPPKSRWTDLYLKEDWWAIWLGLFIVLAAYFSFASGSSFVKAIAINPGGLKWDNVGQIFAHLGANAPQYIMQYVFWLVFFTISTAIMGVKPSKFIPSFTLLYIFSIIIFAIGGWKYAQYFNLEPPLVALVLGLILANVFPIPRWLDEGFRVEYYIKTGIVLLGATFPIILIISAGPVAITQATIISVITCLTIFFVGTKYFKLDKRFASILGMGGAICGVSAAMAGASAVGAKKEHLYSTVTLVVIAALIMIIVLPFVSKALGLPAGVAGAWIGTSEFADAAGFAAAVSYG
;
A
#
# COMPACT_ATOMS: atom_id res chain seq x y z
N MET A 1 10.72 12.73 -41.15
CA MET A 1 11.15 13.29 -39.86
C MET A 1 9.93 13.33 -38.95
N SER A 2 9.65 12.23 -38.26
CA SER A 2 8.61 12.18 -37.22
C SER A 2 9.00 13.08 -36.06
N ASN A 3 7.99 13.67 -35.42
CA ASN A 3 8.10 14.82 -34.54
C ASN A 3 8.78 14.47 -33.20
N GLU A 4 10.11 14.48 -33.14
CA GLU A 4 10.91 14.12 -31.93
C GLU A 4 10.57 14.98 -30.69
N LYS A 5 9.92 16.14 -30.88
CA LYS A 5 9.46 17.04 -29.80
C LYS A 5 8.20 16.58 -29.05
N ASP A 6 7.44 15.62 -29.58
CA ASP A 6 6.22 15.09 -28.94
C ASP A 6 6.47 13.82 -28.10
N ASP A 7 7.66 13.21 -28.25
CA ASP A 7 8.05 11.98 -27.54
C ASP A 7 8.74 12.24 -26.20
N VAL A 8 9.06 13.50 -25.89
CA VAL A 8 9.70 13.89 -24.63
C VAL A 8 8.66 14.16 -23.54
N VAL A 9 8.90 13.65 -22.34
CA VAL A 9 8.04 13.87 -21.17
C VAL A 9 8.12 15.34 -20.73
N LYS A 10 6.98 16.03 -20.66
CA LYS A 10 6.86 17.43 -20.21
C LYS A 10 6.05 17.47 -18.91
N SER A 11 6.47 18.28 -17.93
CA SER A 11 5.69 18.56 -16.73
C SER A 11 4.89 19.85 -16.93
N THR A 12 3.57 19.79 -16.71
CA THR A 12 2.73 21.00 -16.53
C THR A 12 2.39 21.04 -15.05
N PRO A 13 2.74 22.09 -14.28
CA PRO A 13 2.43 22.14 -12.86
C PRO A 13 0.91 22.19 -12.67
N PRO A 14 0.31 21.34 -11.81
CA PRO A 14 -1.12 21.36 -11.57
C PRO A 14 -1.50 22.67 -10.88
N LYS A 15 -2.46 23.41 -11.47
CA LYS A 15 -3.07 24.56 -10.81
C LYS A 15 -3.99 24.04 -9.70
N SER A 16 -3.53 24.08 -8.45
CA SER A 16 -4.34 23.79 -7.27
C SER A 16 -5.54 24.76 -7.20
N ARG A 17 -6.75 24.22 -7.19
CA ARG A 17 -7.99 24.98 -6.94
C ARG A 17 -8.54 24.60 -5.57
N TRP A 18 -9.15 25.53 -4.85
CA TRP A 18 -9.78 25.27 -3.55
C TRP A 18 -10.86 24.17 -3.60
N THR A 19 -11.48 23.95 -4.76
CA THR A 19 -12.40 22.84 -5.03
C THR A 19 -11.71 21.46 -4.98
N ASP A 20 -10.40 21.39 -5.18
CA ASP A 20 -9.62 20.16 -5.08
C ASP A 20 -9.61 19.60 -3.64
N LEU A 21 -9.89 20.43 -2.63
CA LEU A 21 -9.95 20.05 -1.22
C LEU A 21 -11.13 19.11 -0.89
N TYR A 22 -12.17 19.10 -1.73
CA TYR A 22 -13.38 18.29 -1.51
C TYR A 22 -13.66 17.28 -2.62
N LEU A 23 -12.98 17.40 -3.77
CA LEU A 23 -13.19 16.52 -4.93
C LEU A 23 -12.10 15.46 -5.09
N LYS A 24 -10.93 15.62 -4.46
CA LYS A 24 -9.83 14.65 -4.56
C LYS A 24 -9.86 13.64 -3.43
N GLU A 25 -9.57 12.38 -3.78
CA GLU A 25 -9.48 11.26 -2.84
C GLU A 25 -8.46 11.52 -1.72
N ASP A 26 -7.37 12.23 -2.02
CA ASP A 26 -6.28 12.58 -1.10
C ASP A 26 -6.79 13.31 0.14
N TRP A 27 -7.65 14.31 -0.06
CA TRP A 27 -8.16 15.12 1.02
C TRP A 27 -9.22 14.38 1.82
N TRP A 28 -10.08 13.59 1.15
CA TRP A 28 -11.07 12.78 1.84
C TRP A 28 -10.43 11.74 2.76
N ALA A 29 -9.31 11.13 2.37
CA ALA A 29 -8.56 10.24 3.25
C ALA A 29 -8.07 10.95 4.52
N ILE A 30 -7.60 12.20 4.41
CA ILE A 30 -7.18 13.02 5.55
C ILE A 30 -8.37 13.39 6.44
N TRP A 31 -9.43 13.93 5.85
CA TRP A 31 -10.62 14.37 6.59
C TRP A 31 -11.29 13.21 7.32
N LEU A 32 -11.47 12.07 6.67
CA LEU A 32 -12.03 10.87 7.31
C LEU A 32 -11.11 10.33 8.38
N GLY A 33 -9.82 10.20 8.10
CA GLY A 33 -8.87 9.69 9.09
C GLY A 33 -8.87 10.56 10.35
N LEU A 34 -8.79 11.88 10.19
CA LEU A 34 -8.81 12.82 11.31
C LEU A 34 -10.15 12.77 12.07
N PHE A 35 -11.28 12.72 11.35
CA PHE A 35 -12.60 12.56 11.95
C PHE A 35 -12.69 11.28 12.79
N ILE A 36 -12.24 10.14 12.25
CA ILE A 36 -12.25 8.84 12.95
C ILE A 36 -11.35 8.90 14.20
N VAL A 37 -10.17 9.51 14.10
CA VAL A 37 -9.24 9.66 15.24
C VAL A 37 -9.87 10.51 16.34
N LEU A 38 -10.48 11.65 16.00
CA LEU A 38 -11.18 12.48 16.97
C LEU A 38 -12.38 11.76 17.58
N ALA A 39 -13.19 11.09 16.76
CA ALA A 39 -14.34 10.32 17.23
C ALA A 39 -13.90 9.19 18.17
N ALA A 40 -12.78 8.52 17.87
CA ALA A 40 -12.20 7.50 18.74
C ALA A 40 -11.67 8.09 20.06
N TYR A 41 -11.03 9.25 20.02
CA TYR A 41 -10.57 9.97 21.22
C TYR A 41 -11.74 10.37 22.11
N PHE A 42 -12.80 10.98 21.55
CA PHE A 42 -14.01 11.33 22.30
C PHE A 42 -14.74 10.09 22.85
N SER A 43 -14.79 9.01 22.08
CA SER A 43 -15.35 7.73 22.52
C SER A 43 -14.56 7.15 23.70
N PHE A 44 -13.23 7.26 23.69
CA PHE A 44 -12.38 6.84 24.78
C PHE A 44 -12.54 7.74 26.02
N ALA A 45 -12.57 9.06 25.84
CA ALA A 45 -12.75 10.05 26.91
C ALA A 45 -14.12 9.92 27.61
N SER A 46 -15.15 9.48 26.89
CA SER A 46 -16.49 9.20 27.43
C SER A 46 -16.62 7.81 28.07
N GLY A 47 -15.54 7.03 28.13
CA GLY A 47 -15.53 5.67 28.71
C GLY A 47 -16.24 4.61 27.85
N SER A 48 -16.61 4.95 26.61
CA SER A 48 -17.32 4.02 25.72
C SER A 48 -16.37 2.97 25.14
N SER A 49 -16.79 1.70 25.16
CA SER A 49 -16.03 0.58 24.56
C SER A 49 -16.32 0.37 23.07
N PHE A 50 -17.00 1.33 22.42
CA PHE A 50 -17.46 1.22 21.03
C PHE A 50 -16.30 0.97 20.05
N VAL A 51 -15.18 1.69 20.22
CA VAL A 51 -13.99 1.54 19.36
C VAL A 51 -13.34 0.15 19.51
N LYS A 52 -13.34 -0.41 20.72
CA LYS A 52 -12.84 -1.78 20.95
C LYS A 52 -13.77 -2.83 20.35
N ALA A 53 -15.09 -2.58 20.39
CA ALA A 53 -16.09 -3.50 19.86
C ALA A 53 -16.09 -3.59 18.32
N ILE A 54 -15.61 -2.58 17.60
CA ILE A 54 -15.46 -2.61 16.13
C ILE A 54 -14.08 -3.13 15.66
N ALA A 55 -13.10 -3.25 16.56
CA ALA A 55 -11.72 -3.61 16.24
C ALA A 55 -11.49 -5.12 16.26
N ILE A 56 -12.25 -5.89 15.48
CA ILE A 56 -12.14 -7.35 15.43
C ILE A 56 -11.50 -7.80 14.13
N ASN A 57 -10.67 -8.83 14.26
CA ASN A 57 -9.95 -9.42 13.16
C ASN A 57 -9.92 -10.94 13.35
N PRO A 58 -10.40 -11.75 12.37
CA PRO A 58 -10.33 -13.21 12.45
C PRO A 58 -8.88 -13.74 12.48
N GLY A 59 -7.91 -12.94 12.00
CA GLY A 59 -6.49 -13.27 12.00
C GLY A 59 -5.87 -13.40 13.40
N GLY A 60 -6.49 -12.80 14.42
CA GLY A 60 -5.99 -12.87 15.80
C GLY A 60 -6.21 -14.21 16.50
N LEU A 61 -7.04 -15.11 15.94
CA LEU A 61 -7.46 -16.35 16.60
C LEU A 61 -6.39 -17.45 16.61
N LYS A 62 -5.38 -17.38 15.73
CA LYS A 62 -4.35 -18.43 15.53
C LYS A 62 -4.95 -19.84 15.53
N TRP A 63 -5.92 -20.07 14.64
CA TRP A 63 -6.76 -21.27 14.67
C TRP A 63 -6.05 -22.52 14.16
N ASP A 64 -6.47 -23.68 14.68
CA ASP A 64 -6.02 -25.02 14.26
C ASP A 64 -7.12 -25.82 13.55
N ASN A 65 -8.39 -25.58 13.92
CA ASN A 65 -9.54 -26.25 13.35
C ASN A 65 -10.49 -25.24 12.69
N VAL A 66 -10.99 -25.56 11.50
CA VAL A 66 -11.94 -24.70 10.76
C VAL A 66 -13.20 -24.39 11.58
N GLY A 67 -13.62 -25.32 12.46
CA GLY A 67 -14.72 -25.11 13.41
C GLY A 67 -14.50 -23.95 14.38
N GLN A 68 -13.25 -23.60 14.72
CA GLN A 68 -12.93 -22.45 15.57
C GLN A 68 -13.19 -21.12 14.84
N ILE A 69 -12.97 -21.08 13.52
CA ILE A 69 -13.30 -19.90 12.70
C ILE A 69 -14.81 -19.67 12.72
N PHE A 70 -15.60 -20.72 12.47
CA PHE A 70 -17.06 -20.62 12.49
C PHE A 70 -17.60 -20.28 13.88
N ALA A 71 -17.03 -20.85 14.94
CA ALA A 71 -17.41 -20.52 16.31
C ALA A 71 -17.09 -19.05 16.65
N HIS A 72 -15.92 -18.56 16.25
CA HIS A 72 -15.52 -17.16 16.45
C HIS A 72 -16.38 -16.20 15.64
N LEU A 73 -16.68 -16.54 14.38
CA LEU A 73 -17.53 -15.75 13.51
C LEU A 73 -18.96 -15.68 14.05
N GLY A 74 -19.48 -16.78 14.60
CA GLY A 74 -20.79 -16.83 15.25
C GLY A 74 -20.84 -16.02 16.55
N ALA A 75 -19.83 -16.16 17.42
CA ALA A 75 -19.77 -15.43 18.69
C ALA A 75 -19.64 -13.91 18.49
N ASN A 76 -18.86 -13.50 17.49
CA ASN A 76 -18.57 -12.09 17.21
C ASN A 76 -19.35 -11.53 16.01
N ALA A 77 -20.37 -12.24 15.52
CA ALA A 77 -21.20 -11.82 14.39
C ALA A 77 -21.75 -10.38 14.52
N PRO A 78 -22.28 -9.95 15.68
CA PRO A 78 -22.79 -8.58 15.84
C PRO A 78 -21.70 -7.53 15.61
N GLN A 79 -20.48 -7.86 16.02
CA GLN A 79 -19.35 -6.95 15.95
C GLN A 79 -18.75 -6.86 14.55
N TYR A 80 -18.70 -7.97 13.81
CA TYR A 80 -18.37 -7.97 12.37
C TYR A 80 -19.38 -7.16 11.56
N ILE A 81 -20.68 -7.32 11.85
CA ILE A 81 -21.74 -6.51 11.21
C ILE A 81 -21.55 -5.03 11.55
N MET A 82 -21.25 -4.69 12.80
CA MET A 82 -21.02 -3.32 13.21
C MET A 82 -19.80 -2.71 12.51
N GLN A 83 -18.70 -3.45 12.41
CA GLN A 83 -17.50 -3.05 11.67
C GLN A 83 -17.79 -2.84 10.18
N TYR A 84 -18.52 -3.76 9.55
CA TYR A 84 -18.95 -3.65 8.15
C TYR A 84 -19.81 -2.42 7.92
N VAL A 85 -20.86 -2.22 8.72
CA VAL A 85 -21.78 -1.09 8.60
C VAL A 85 -21.03 0.23 8.81
N PHE A 86 -20.14 0.29 9.81
CA PHE A 86 -19.30 1.46 10.05
C PHE A 86 -18.53 1.84 8.78
N TRP A 87 -17.68 0.94 8.27
CA TRP A 87 -16.87 1.25 7.09
C TRP A 87 -17.69 1.49 5.83
N LEU A 88 -18.78 0.74 5.64
CA LEU A 88 -19.68 0.93 4.51
C LEU A 88 -20.29 2.33 4.53
N VAL A 89 -20.81 2.79 5.67
CA VAL A 89 -21.42 4.12 5.79
C VAL A 89 -20.38 5.20 5.51
N PHE A 90 -19.20 5.12 6.15
CA PHE A 90 -18.15 6.14 5.98
C PHE A 90 -17.66 6.24 4.53
N PHE A 91 -17.31 5.10 3.92
CA PHE A 91 -16.80 5.11 2.56
C PHE A 91 -17.90 5.39 1.53
N THR A 92 -19.14 4.97 1.76
CA THR A 92 -20.25 5.31 0.86
C THR A 92 -20.54 6.80 0.87
N ILE A 93 -20.58 7.45 2.04
CA ILE A 93 -20.80 8.90 2.13
C ILE A 93 -19.67 9.65 1.42
N SER A 94 -18.43 9.30 1.71
CA SER A 94 -17.29 9.99 1.10
C SER A 94 -17.24 9.79 -0.42
N THR A 95 -17.44 8.56 -0.91
CA THR A 95 -17.45 8.27 -2.36
C THR A 95 -18.65 8.87 -3.07
N ALA A 96 -19.81 8.97 -2.41
CA ALA A 96 -20.98 9.67 -2.94
C ALA A 96 -20.68 11.15 -3.20
N ILE A 97 -19.95 11.81 -2.28
CA ILE A 97 -19.54 13.21 -2.45
C ILE A 97 -18.52 13.36 -3.59
N MET A 98 -17.70 12.33 -3.82
CA MET A 98 -16.77 12.26 -4.96
C MET A 98 -17.46 11.91 -6.30
N GLY A 99 -18.79 11.76 -6.32
CA GLY A 99 -19.57 11.52 -7.54
C GLY A 99 -19.82 10.05 -7.88
N VAL A 100 -19.43 9.12 -7.01
CA VAL A 100 -19.70 7.67 -7.19
C VAL A 100 -21.13 7.36 -6.75
N LYS A 101 -21.85 6.57 -7.55
CA LYS A 101 -23.22 6.17 -7.18
C LYS A 101 -23.19 5.15 -6.04
N PRO A 102 -23.86 5.40 -4.89
CA PRO A 102 -23.91 4.47 -3.76
C PRO A 102 -24.38 3.06 -4.15
N SER A 103 -25.34 2.97 -5.07
CA SER A 103 -25.91 1.70 -5.53
C SER A 103 -24.90 0.79 -6.22
N LYS A 104 -23.81 1.35 -6.77
CA LYS A 104 -22.71 0.58 -7.35
C LYS A 104 -21.57 0.34 -6.36
N PHE A 105 -21.32 1.31 -5.47
CA PHE A 105 -20.26 1.20 -4.48
C PHE A 105 -20.54 0.12 -3.42
N ILE A 106 -21.76 0.11 -2.87
CA ILE A 106 -22.17 -0.83 -1.81
C ILE A 106 -21.91 -2.29 -2.15
N PRO A 107 -22.37 -2.84 -3.30
CA PRO A 107 -22.10 -4.25 -3.61
C PRO A 107 -20.60 -4.53 -3.76
N SER A 108 -19.83 -3.61 -4.36
CA SER A 108 -18.39 -3.78 -4.60
C SER A 108 -17.60 -3.78 -3.30
N PHE A 109 -17.92 -2.84 -2.41
CA PHE A 109 -17.35 -2.79 -1.06
C PHE A 109 -17.71 -4.03 -0.24
N THR A 110 -18.93 -4.53 -0.37
CA THR A 110 -19.38 -5.73 0.36
C THR A 110 -18.58 -6.96 -0.05
N LEU A 111 -18.38 -7.16 -1.35
CA LEU A 111 -17.56 -8.23 -1.86
C LEU A 111 -16.11 -8.09 -1.34
N LEU A 112 -15.53 -6.89 -1.44
CA LEU A 112 -14.20 -6.60 -0.92
C LEU A 112 -14.05 -6.90 0.58
N TYR A 113 -15.03 -6.53 1.39
CA TYR A 113 -15.02 -6.79 2.83
C TYR A 113 -15.07 -8.28 3.14
N ILE A 114 -15.91 -9.05 2.42
CA ILE A 114 -15.97 -10.52 2.55
C ILE A 114 -14.62 -11.14 2.20
N PHE A 115 -14.01 -10.73 1.07
CA PHE A 115 -12.69 -11.20 0.68
C PHE A 115 -11.63 -10.86 1.73
N SER A 116 -11.67 -9.65 2.30
CA SER A 116 -10.78 -9.25 3.38
C SER A 116 -10.92 -10.18 4.61
N ILE A 117 -12.15 -10.49 5.05
CA ILE A 117 -12.38 -11.44 6.15
C ILE A 117 -11.79 -12.81 5.83
N ILE A 118 -11.99 -13.32 4.61
CA ILE A 118 -11.45 -14.62 4.18
C ILE A 118 -9.92 -14.60 4.22
N ILE A 119 -9.29 -13.56 3.67
CA ILE A 119 -7.84 -13.40 3.64
C ILE A 119 -7.26 -13.34 5.06
N PHE A 120 -7.87 -12.55 5.95
CA PHE A 120 -7.45 -12.48 7.35
C PHE A 120 -7.70 -13.79 8.11
N ALA A 121 -8.78 -14.51 7.80
CA ALA A 121 -9.02 -15.83 8.35
C ALA A 121 -7.93 -16.82 7.92
N ILE A 122 -7.55 -16.85 6.64
CA ILE A 122 -6.45 -17.69 6.14
C ILE A 122 -5.12 -17.31 6.81
N GLY A 123 -4.82 -16.01 6.90
CA GLY A 123 -3.61 -15.52 7.56
C GLY A 123 -3.56 -15.78 9.07
N GLY A 124 -4.71 -16.02 9.70
CA GLY A 124 -4.84 -16.42 11.10
C GLY A 124 -4.62 -17.90 11.37
N TRP A 125 -4.22 -18.70 10.38
CA TRP A 125 -3.93 -20.12 10.60
C TRP A 125 -2.64 -20.29 11.41
N LYS A 126 -2.61 -21.20 12.39
CA LYS A 126 -1.44 -21.37 13.28
C LYS A 126 -0.13 -21.64 12.54
N TYR A 127 -0.19 -22.38 11.43
CA TYR A 127 0.97 -22.65 10.58
C TYR A 127 1.23 -21.57 9.53
N ALA A 128 0.36 -20.57 9.39
CA ALA A 128 0.55 -19.48 8.44
C ALA A 128 1.88 -18.75 8.66
N GLN A 129 2.25 -18.52 9.93
CA GLN A 129 3.51 -17.88 10.31
C GLN A 129 4.75 -18.71 9.93
N TYR A 130 4.64 -20.04 9.85
CA TYR A 130 5.73 -20.90 9.39
C TYR A 130 5.96 -20.73 7.87
N PHE A 131 4.87 -20.63 7.12
CA PHE A 131 4.87 -20.44 5.66
C PHE A 131 4.88 -18.98 5.21
N ASN A 132 5.03 -18.01 6.13
CA ASN A 132 4.90 -16.56 5.89
C ASN A 132 3.58 -16.18 5.15
N LEU A 133 2.50 -16.94 5.37
CA LEU A 133 1.17 -16.74 4.78
C LEU A 133 0.43 -15.61 5.48
N GLU A 134 0.94 -14.41 5.33
CA GLU A 134 0.29 -13.25 5.91
C GLU A 134 -0.88 -12.74 5.08
N PRO A 135 -1.85 -12.04 5.70
CA PRO A 135 -2.99 -11.50 4.99
C PRO A 135 -2.62 -10.77 3.69
N PRO A 136 -1.59 -9.92 3.61
CA PRO A 136 -1.25 -9.25 2.36
C PRO A 136 -0.64 -10.16 1.28
N LEU A 137 0.25 -11.11 1.64
CA LEU A 137 0.82 -12.06 0.69
C LEU A 137 -0.28 -13.00 0.15
N VAL A 138 -1.17 -13.45 1.04
CA VAL A 138 -2.36 -14.23 0.70
C VAL A 138 -3.27 -13.42 -0.24
N ALA A 139 -3.49 -12.13 0.04
CA ALA A 139 -4.27 -11.25 -0.84
C ALA A 139 -3.65 -11.13 -2.24
N LEU A 140 -2.33 -10.97 -2.33
CA LEU A 140 -1.60 -10.88 -3.59
C LEU A 140 -1.75 -12.17 -4.41
N VAL A 141 -1.47 -13.31 -3.81
CA VAL A 141 -1.52 -14.62 -4.50
C VAL A 141 -2.96 -14.95 -4.93
N LEU A 142 -3.93 -14.78 -4.03
CA LEU A 142 -5.34 -15.02 -4.37
C LEU A 142 -5.83 -14.04 -5.43
N GLY A 143 -5.48 -12.76 -5.33
CA GLY A 143 -5.81 -11.74 -6.32
C GLY A 143 -5.24 -12.08 -7.69
N LEU A 144 -3.99 -12.53 -7.76
CA LEU A 144 -3.34 -12.96 -9.00
C LEU A 144 -4.04 -14.18 -9.61
N ILE A 145 -4.37 -15.19 -8.80
CA ILE A 145 -5.09 -16.38 -9.29
C ILE A 145 -6.47 -15.99 -9.82
N LEU A 146 -7.23 -15.20 -9.06
CA LEU A 146 -8.58 -14.78 -9.44
C LEU A 146 -8.58 -13.93 -10.71
N ALA A 147 -7.65 -12.99 -10.84
CA ALA A 147 -7.54 -12.13 -12.03
C ALA A 147 -7.15 -12.90 -13.31
N ASN A 148 -6.44 -14.03 -13.18
CA ASN A 148 -6.04 -14.87 -14.31
C ASN A 148 -7.09 -15.95 -14.66
N VAL A 149 -7.89 -16.40 -13.68
CA VAL A 149 -8.89 -17.47 -13.89
C VAL A 149 -10.27 -16.90 -14.26
N PHE A 150 -10.66 -15.76 -13.68
CA PHE A 150 -11.99 -15.20 -13.84
C PHE A 150 -11.95 -13.77 -14.41
N PRO A 151 -12.87 -13.42 -15.33
CA PRO A 151 -13.03 -12.03 -15.74
C PRO A 151 -13.63 -11.22 -14.58
N ILE A 152 -12.92 -10.19 -14.15
CA ILE A 152 -13.39 -9.28 -13.11
C ILE A 152 -14.53 -8.42 -13.67
N PRO A 153 -15.72 -8.42 -13.05
CA PRO A 153 -16.85 -7.68 -13.58
C PRO A 153 -16.69 -6.17 -13.34
N ARG A 154 -17.03 -5.35 -14.35
CA ARG A 154 -16.84 -3.87 -14.34
C ARG A 154 -17.53 -3.13 -13.19
N TRP A 155 -18.56 -3.71 -12.56
CA TRP A 155 -19.20 -3.05 -11.42
C TRP A 155 -18.28 -3.01 -10.19
N LEU A 156 -17.28 -3.90 -10.12
CA LEU A 156 -16.32 -3.98 -9.03
C LEU A 156 -15.30 -2.82 -9.02
N ASP A 157 -15.06 -2.20 -10.18
CA ASP A 157 -14.15 -1.06 -10.35
C ASP A 157 -14.51 0.12 -9.44
N GLU A 158 -15.81 0.33 -9.17
CA GLU A 158 -16.29 1.42 -8.32
C GLU A 158 -15.85 1.25 -6.85
N GLY A 159 -15.64 0.00 -6.42
CA GLY A 159 -15.17 -0.36 -5.08
C GLY A 159 -13.66 -0.52 -4.97
N PHE A 160 -12.93 -0.80 -6.06
CA PHE A 160 -11.47 -0.97 -6.04
C PHE A 160 -10.70 0.35 -5.92
N ARG A 161 -11.03 1.15 -4.91
CA ARG A 161 -10.37 2.41 -4.59
C ARG A 161 -9.14 2.17 -3.71
N VAL A 162 -8.20 1.38 -4.23
CA VAL A 162 -7.02 0.89 -3.51
C VAL A 162 -6.23 2.04 -2.89
N GLU A 163 -5.97 3.09 -3.66
CA GLU A 163 -5.24 4.27 -3.22
C GLU A 163 -5.93 5.00 -2.06
N TYR A 164 -7.26 5.14 -2.14
CA TYR A 164 -8.06 5.77 -1.10
C TYR A 164 -8.08 4.96 0.21
N TYR A 165 -8.20 3.63 0.13
CA TYR A 165 -8.14 2.77 1.32
C TYR A 165 -6.76 2.78 1.97
N ILE A 166 -5.69 2.71 1.16
CA ILE A 166 -4.31 2.77 1.65
C ILE A 166 -4.05 4.12 2.33
N LYS A 167 -4.41 5.23 1.70
CA LYS A 167 -4.23 6.58 2.27
C LYS A 167 -4.99 6.74 3.59
N THR A 168 -6.25 6.29 3.64
CA THR A 168 -7.04 6.33 4.87
C THR A 168 -6.37 5.49 5.96
N GLY A 169 -5.86 4.30 5.62
CA GLY A 169 -5.10 3.44 6.52
C GLY A 169 -3.82 4.10 7.05
N ILE A 170 -3.06 4.79 6.21
CA ILE A 170 -1.83 5.51 6.60
C ILE A 170 -2.15 6.63 7.60
N VAL A 171 -3.22 7.41 7.36
CA VAL A 171 -3.64 8.48 8.28
C VAL A 171 -4.01 7.89 9.65
N LEU A 172 -4.75 6.78 9.67
CA LEU A 172 -5.13 6.09 10.91
C LEU A 172 -3.92 5.46 11.62
N LEU A 173 -2.97 4.88 10.88
CA LEU A 173 -1.72 4.35 11.42
C LEU A 173 -0.91 5.47 12.10
N GLY A 174 -0.92 6.68 11.51
CA GLY A 174 -0.30 7.86 12.09
C GLY A 174 -0.80 8.18 13.51
N ALA A 175 -2.07 7.92 13.81
CA ALA A 175 -2.63 8.14 15.16
C ALA A 175 -2.09 7.15 16.21
N THR A 176 -1.62 5.98 15.79
CA THR A 176 -0.96 5.00 16.67
C THR A 176 0.54 5.24 16.81
N PHE A 177 1.10 6.15 16.01
CA PHE A 177 2.54 6.28 15.86
C PHE A 177 3.16 7.09 17.02
N PRO A 178 4.09 6.50 17.79
CA PRO A 178 4.70 7.20 18.92
C PRO A 178 5.62 8.34 18.46
N ILE A 179 5.20 9.58 18.71
CA ILE A 179 5.93 10.80 18.32
C ILE A 179 7.35 10.81 18.88
N ILE A 180 7.55 10.30 20.10
CA ILE A 180 8.87 10.23 20.74
C ILE A 180 9.85 9.31 19.98
N LEU A 181 9.34 8.21 19.41
CA LEU A 181 10.12 7.29 18.59
C LEU A 181 10.46 7.90 17.24
N ILE A 182 9.58 8.72 16.66
CA ILE A 182 9.90 9.48 15.44
C ILE A 182 11.00 10.49 15.71
N ILE A 183 10.94 11.22 16.83
CA ILE A 183 11.94 12.25 17.12
C ILE A 183 13.32 11.62 17.36
N SER A 184 13.38 10.46 18.02
CA SER A 184 14.65 9.78 18.30
C SER A 184 15.18 8.97 17.11
N ALA A 185 14.32 8.21 16.41
CA ALA A 185 14.73 7.33 15.30
C ALA A 185 14.64 7.98 13.92
N GLY A 186 13.84 9.04 13.77
CA GLY A 186 13.61 9.75 12.51
C GLY A 186 14.87 10.28 11.84
N PRO A 187 15.81 10.93 12.56
CA PRO A 187 17.07 11.38 11.96
C PRO A 187 17.88 10.21 11.38
N VAL A 188 17.92 9.06 12.07
CA VAL A 188 18.62 7.86 11.61
C VAL A 188 17.93 7.29 10.38
N ALA A 189 16.60 7.17 10.41
CA ALA A 189 15.82 6.67 9.28
C ALA A 189 15.96 7.54 8.02
N ILE A 190 15.89 8.87 8.17
CA ILE A 190 16.06 9.82 7.06
C ILE A 190 17.49 9.74 6.50
N THR A 191 18.49 9.68 7.37
CA THR A 191 19.90 9.58 6.97
C THR A 191 20.14 8.27 6.20
N GLN A 192 19.67 7.15 6.74
CA GLN A 192 19.78 5.84 6.10
C GLN A 192 19.06 5.81 4.74
N ALA A 193 17.80 6.25 4.68
CA ALA A 193 17.03 6.30 3.44
C ALA A 193 17.74 7.17 2.39
N THR A 194 18.26 8.33 2.78
CA THR A 194 18.99 9.22 1.87
C THR A 194 20.26 8.56 1.33
N ILE A 195 21.06 7.95 2.20
CA ILE A 195 22.30 7.27 1.80
C ILE A 195 22.00 6.12 0.84
N ILE A 196 21.03 5.27 1.16
CA ILE A 196 20.65 4.12 0.32
C ILE A 196 20.10 4.62 -1.03
N SER A 197 19.21 5.61 -1.04
CA SER A 197 18.67 6.15 -2.28
C SER A 197 19.75 6.75 -3.18
N VAL A 198 20.69 7.52 -2.63
CA VAL A 198 21.79 8.12 -3.42
C VAL A 198 22.72 7.03 -3.96
N ILE A 199 23.16 6.09 -3.12
CA ILE A 199 24.06 5.01 -3.53
C ILE A 199 23.40 4.12 -4.57
N THR A 200 22.14 3.73 -4.38
CA THR A 200 21.41 2.87 -5.33
C THR A 200 21.18 3.60 -6.65
N CYS A 201 20.78 4.88 -6.62
CA CYS A 201 20.59 5.68 -7.83
C CYS A 201 21.89 5.82 -8.63
N LEU A 202 23.01 6.12 -7.96
CA LEU A 202 24.31 6.24 -8.61
C LEU A 202 24.80 4.89 -9.13
N THR A 203 24.65 3.82 -8.35
CA THR A 203 25.02 2.46 -8.76
C THR A 203 24.27 2.07 -10.04
N ILE A 204 22.95 2.22 -10.07
CA ILE A 204 22.14 1.89 -11.25
C ILE A 204 22.56 2.77 -12.45
N PHE A 205 22.78 4.06 -12.23
CA PHE A 205 23.21 4.98 -13.29
C PHE A 205 24.57 4.58 -13.89
N PHE A 206 25.58 4.36 -13.06
CA PHE A 206 26.92 4.00 -13.52
C PHE A 206 26.97 2.60 -14.13
N VAL A 207 26.24 1.64 -13.56
CA VAL A 207 26.17 0.29 -14.12
C VAL A 207 25.43 0.30 -15.46
N GLY A 208 24.29 0.99 -15.54
CA GLY A 208 23.51 1.14 -16.76
C GLY A 208 24.29 1.82 -17.88
N THR A 209 25.02 2.89 -17.59
CA THR A 209 25.80 3.63 -18.61
C THR A 209 27.10 2.92 -18.99
N LYS A 210 27.84 2.33 -18.02
CA LYS A 210 29.18 1.78 -18.27
C LYS A 210 29.15 0.33 -18.77
N TYR A 211 28.32 -0.52 -18.17
CA TYR A 211 28.26 -1.95 -18.52
C TYR A 211 27.19 -2.23 -19.57
N PHE A 212 25.99 -1.69 -19.40
CA PHE A 212 24.87 -1.91 -20.32
C PHE A 212 24.81 -0.91 -21.48
N LYS A 213 25.68 0.11 -21.49
CA LYS A 213 25.76 1.15 -22.52
C LYS A 213 24.40 1.82 -22.81
N LEU A 214 23.58 1.96 -21.78
CA LEU A 214 22.28 2.62 -21.85
C LEU A 214 22.47 4.12 -22.11
N ASP A 215 21.49 4.74 -22.77
CA ASP A 215 21.42 6.19 -22.87
C ASP A 215 21.42 6.82 -21.47
N LYS A 216 22.12 7.95 -21.31
CA LYS A 216 22.28 8.60 -20.01
C LYS A 216 20.92 9.00 -19.43
N ARG A 217 19.97 9.45 -20.24
CA ARG A 217 18.62 9.82 -19.76
C ARG A 217 17.87 8.59 -19.30
N PHE A 218 17.96 7.48 -20.04
CA PHE A 218 17.33 6.22 -19.63
C PHE A 218 17.93 5.68 -18.32
N ALA A 219 19.26 5.66 -18.21
CA ALA A 219 19.94 5.22 -17.00
C ALA A 219 19.63 6.12 -15.79
N SER A 220 19.50 7.44 -15.99
CA SER A 220 19.11 8.38 -14.92
C SER A 220 17.71 8.13 -14.40
N ILE A 221 16.72 7.94 -15.29
CA ILE A 221 15.34 7.67 -14.85
C ILE A 221 15.21 6.27 -14.24
N LEU A 222 15.97 5.29 -14.74
CA LEU A 222 16.02 3.94 -14.18
C LEU A 222 16.62 3.96 -12.77
N GLY A 223 17.68 4.73 -12.54
CA GLY A 223 18.29 4.91 -11.23
C GLY A 223 17.36 5.62 -10.24
N MET A 224 16.68 6.68 -10.67
CA MET A 224 15.70 7.36 -9.81
C MET A 224 14.51 6.45 -9.48
N GLY A 225 14.00 5.72 -10.48
CA GLY A 225 12.89 4.78 -10.28
C GLY A 225 13.26 3.64 -9.34
N GLY A 226 14.42 3.01 -9.53
CA GLY A 226 14.87 1.87 -8.74
C GLY A 226 15.51 2.21 -7.39
N ALA A 227 15.44 3.44 -6.90
CA ALA A 227 16.10 3.85 -5.65
C ALA A 227 15.25 4.69 -4.69
N ILE A 228 14.09 5.17 -5.12
CA ILE A 228 13.28 6.14 -4.35
C ILE A 228 11.85 5.60 -4.21
N CYS A 229 10.89 6.18 -4.94
CA CYS A 229 9.46 5.85 -4.87
C CYS A 229 8.94 5.18 -6.15
N GLY A 230 9.83 4.51 -6.88
CA GLY A 230 9.45 3.74 -8.06
C GLY A 230 8.97 4.61 -9.23
N VAL A 231 7.71 4.42 -9.59
CA VAL A 231 7.07 5.02 -10.78
C VAL A 231 7.04 6.55 -10.70
N SER A 232 6.72 7.12 -9.54
CA SER A 232 6.61 8.57 -9.39
C SER A 232 7.97 9.27 -9.50
N ALA A 233 9.04 8.67 -8.95
CA ALA A 233 10.41 9.14 -9.14
C ALA A 233 10.85 9.06 -10.61
N ALA A 234 10.55 7.95 -11.29
CA ALA A 234 10.85 7.79 -12.71
C ALA A 234 10.16 8.85 -13.57
N MET A 235 8.89 9.17 -13.28
CA MET A 235 8.14 10.22 -13.99
C MET A 235 8.71 11.61 -13.75
N ALA A 236 8.99 11.97 -12.49
CA ALA A 236 9.60 13.24 -12.13
C ALA A 236 10.99 13.38 -12.81
N GLY A 237 11.82 12.34 -12.70
CA GLY A 237 13.12 12.26 -13.34
C GLY A 237 13.05 12.40 -14.86
N ALA A 238 12.10 11.72 -15.51
CA ALA A 238 11.91 11.80 -16.96
C ALA A 238 11.58 13.20 -17.43
N SER A 239 10.77 13.94 -16.68
CA SER A 239 10.47 15.35 -16.99
C SER A 239 11.69 16.27 -16.76
N ALA A 240 12.53 15.97 -15.76
CA ALA A 240 13.71 16.76 -15.43
C ALA A 240 14.86 16.59 -16.44
N VAL A 241 15.11 15.36 -16.91
CA VAL A 241 16.20 15.08 -17.87
C VAL A 241 15.74 15.11 -19.34
N GLY A 242 14.46 15.35 -19.58
CA GLY A 242 13.86 15.29 -20.93
C GLY A 242 13.97 13.90 -21.55
N ALA A 243 13.66 12.86 -20.79
CA ALA A 243 13.65 11.49 -21.29
C ALA A 243 12.48 11.24 -22.26
N LYS A 244 12.68 10.30 -23.18
CA LYS A 244 11.62 9.85 -24.08
C LYS A 244 10.59 9.02 -23.32
N LYS A 245 9.34 9.07 -23.76
CA LYS A 245 8.24 8.27 -23.20
C LYS A 245 8.54 6.77 -23.22
N GLU A 246 9.18 6.27 -24.28
CA GLU A 246 9.60 4.86 -24.39
C GLU A 246 10.51 4.41 -23.24
N HIS A 247 11.43 5.29 -22.82
CA HIS A 247 12.33 5.03 -21.70
C HIS A 247 11.55 5.04 -20.38
N LEU A 248 10.62 5.99 -20.21
CA LEU A 248 9.76 6.04 -19.02
C LEU A 248 8.92 4.77 -18.87
N TYR A 249 8.21 4.33 -19.91
CA TYR A 249 7.39 3.11 -19.85
C TYR A 249 8.23 1.86 -19.58
N SER A 250 9.42 1.77 -20.17
CA SER A 250 10.36 0.67 -19.94
C SER A 250 10.85 0.65 -18.48
N THR A 251 11.23 1.81 -17.93
CA THR A 251 11.63 1.94 -16.53
C THR A 251 10.51 1.55 -15.59
N VAL A 252 9.29 2.04 -15.81
CA VAL A 252 8.13 1.72 -14.96
C VAL A 252 7.88 0.22 -14.92
N THR A 253 7.92 -0.44 -16.09
CA THR A 253 7.72 -1.89 -16.17
C THR A 253 8.81 -2.65 -15.41
N LEU A 254 10.08 -2.29 -15.60
CA LEU A 254 11.21 -2.92 -14.91
C LEU A 254 11.12 -2.75 -13.39
N VAL A 255 10.81 -1.55 -12.92
CA VAL A 255 10.68 -1.24 -11.49
C VAL A 255 9.53 -2.03 -10.86
N VAL A 256 8.37 -2.11 -11.53
CA VAL A 256 7.22 -2.88 -11.04
C VAL A 256 7.54 -4.38 -10.97
N ILE A 257 8.20 -4.93 -11.99
CA ILE A 257 8.63 -6.34 -11.98
C ILE A 257 9.63 -6.58 -10.84
N ALA A 258 10.61 -5.69 -10.67
CA ALA A 258 11.59 -5.81 -9.59
C ALA A 258 10.93 -5.74 -8.20
N ALA A 259 9.98 -4.83 -7.99
CA ALA A 259 9.17 -4.74 -6.77
C ALA A 259 8.41 -6.05 -6.49
N LEU A 260 7.69 -6.58 -7.48
CA LEU A 260 6.96 -7.86 -7.35
C LEU A 260 7.87 -9.02 -6.93
N ILE A 261 9.09 -9.07 -7.47
CA ILE A 261 10.08 -10.08 -7.09
C ILE A 261 10.58 -9.82 -5.66
N MET A 262 10.91 -8.56 -5.32
CA MET A 262 11.48 -8.18 -4.02
C MET A 262 10.51 -8.39 -2.84
N ILE A 263 9.20 -8.20 -3.04
CA ILE A 263 8.16 -8.53 -2.05
C ILE A 263 8.31 -9.96 -1.53
N ILE A 264 8.66 -10.90 -2.42
CA ILE A 264 8.85 -12.30 -2.06
C ILE A 264 10.30 -12.52 -1.60
N VAL A 265 11.29 -12.01 -2.32
CA VAL A 265 12.70 -12.34 -2.04
C VAL A 265 13.17 -11.77 -0.70
N LEU A 266 12.84 -10.52 -0.37
CA LEU A 266 13.43 -9.84 0.80
C LEU A 266 13.02 -10.45 2.15
N PRO A 267 11.76 -10.82 2.41
CA PRO A 267 11.41 -11.52 3.65
C PRO A 267 12.14 -12.85 3.80
N PHE A 268 12.23 -13.63 2.72
CA PHE A 268 12.92 -14.93 2.75
C PHE A 268 14.42 -14.79 3.00
N VAL A 269 15.08 -13.85 2.32
CA VAL A 269 16.51 -13.58 2.51
C VAL A 269 16.78 -13.04 3.92
N SER A 270 15.94 -12.13 4.41
CA SER A 270 16.06 -11.60 5.77
C SER A 270 15.95 -12.71 6.82
N LYS A 271 15.07 -13.68 6.60
CA LYS A 271 14.86 -14.83 7.50
C LYS A 271 16.02 -15.81 7.44
N ALA A 272 16.56 -16.06 6.24
CA ALA A 272 17.74 -16.89 6.05
C ALA A 272 18.99 -16.28 6.72
N LEU A 273 19.09 -14.95 6.75
CA LEU A 273 20.18 -14.22 7.41
C LEU A 273 19.95 -14.03 8.93
N GLY A 274 18.77 -14.37 9.46
CA GLY A 274 18.45 -14.22 10.88
C GLY A 274 18.49 -12.78 11.38
N LEU A 275 18.10 -11.81 10.54
CA LEU A 275 18.19 -10.39 10.87
C LEU A 275 17.26 -9.99 12.03
N PRO A 276 17.60 -8.99 12.87
CA PRO A 276 16.64 -8.42 13.79
C PRO A 276 15.47 -7.77 13.03
N ALA A 277 14.25 -7.86 13.58
CA ALA A 277 13.02 -7.36 12.93
C ALA A 277 13.12 -5.90 12.46
N GLY A 278 13.68 -5.01 13.29
CA GLY A 278 13.87 -3.61 12.91
C GLY A 278 14.83 -3.42 11.72
N VAL A 279 15.86 -4.27 11.60
CA VAL A 279 16.84 -4.20 10.50
C VAL A 279 16.23 -4.76 9.21
N ALA A 280 15.54 -5.90 9.31
CA ALA A 280 14.82 -6.48 8.18
C ALA A 280 13.73 -5.52 7.65
N GLY A 281 12.94 -4.93 8.56
CA GLY A 281 11.93 -3.93 8.21
C GLY A 281 12.54 -2.68 7.57
N ALA A 282 13.67 -2.18 8.09
CA ALA A 282 14.36 -1.04 7.48
C ALA A 282 14.93 -1.37 6.08
N TRP A 283 15.41 -2.60 5.87
CA TRP A 283 15.91 -3.03 4.57
C TRP A 283 14.78 -3.22 3.55
N ILE A 284 13.71 -3.91 3.94
CA ILE A 284 12.51 -4.08 3.12
C ILE A 284 11.92 -2.72 2.76
N GLY A 285 11.72 -1.84 3.75
CA GLY A 285 11.13 -0.51 3.54
C GLY A 285 12.00 0.44 2.69
N THR A 286 13.31 0.22 2.59
CA THR A 286 14.20 1.02 1.72
C THR A 286 14.42 0.40 0.35
N SER A 287 13.98 -0.85 0.14
CA SER A 287 14.18 -1.58 -1.12
C SER A 287 12.88 -1.80 -1.90
N GLU A 288 11.72 -1.72 -1.23
CA GLU A 288 10.40 -1.88 -1.84
C GLU A 288 9.79 -0.53 -2.24
N PHE A 289 9.21 -0.47 -3.44
CA PHE A 289 8.70 0.78 -4.02
C PHE A 289 7.18 0.92 -3.94
N ALA A 290 6.48 -0.13 -3.52
CA ALA A 290 5.04 -0.10 -3.26
C ALA A 290 4.78 -0.11 -1.75
N ASP A 291 4.42 1.04 -1.16
CA ASP A 291 4.28 1.22 0.30
C ASP A 291 3.47 0.12 0.99
N ALA A 292 2.31 -0.23 0.43
CA ALA A 292 1.45 -1.28 0.99
C ALA A 292 2.10 -2.68 0.91
N ALA A 293 2.86 -2.95 -0.13
CA ALA A 293 3.54 -4.22 -0.32
C ALA A 293 4.84 -4.32 0.51
N GLY A 294 5.55 -3.20 0.68
CA GLY A 294 6.71 -3.10 1.57
C GLY A 294 6.32 -3.23 3.04
N PHE A 295 5.24 -2.57 3.45
CA PHE A 295 4.67 -2.75 4.79
C PHE A 295 4.25 -4.21 5.02
N ALA A 296 3.54 -4.81 4.05
CA ALA A 296 3.19 -6.22 4.08
C ALA A 296 4.41 -7.15 4.22
N ALA A 297 5.44 -6.94 3.40
CA ALA A 297 6.68 -7.72 3.46
C ALA A 297 7.39 -7.55 4.81
N ALA A 298 7.38 -6.34 5.38
CA ALA A 298 7.95 -6.10 6.71
C ALA A 298 7.16 -6.79 7.82
N VAL A 299 5.83 -6.75 7.78
CA VAL A 299 4.97 -7.48 8.72
C VAL A 299 5.24 -8.99 8.65
N SER A 300 5.55 -9.52 7.45
CA SER A 300 5.86 -10.96 7.24
C SER A 300 7.11 -11.46 7.90
N TYR A 301 7.93 -10.52 8.32
CA TYR A 301 9.10 -10.80 9.08
C TYR A 301 8.85 -10.89 10.59
N GLY A 302 7.85 -10.14 11.10
CA GLY A 302 7.52 -10.02 12.53
C GLY A 302 7.66 -8.60 13.06
#